data_AF-A0A7X8JL81-F1
#
_entry.id   AF-A0A7X8JL81-F1
#
_cell.length_a   1.000
_cell.length_b   1.000
_cell.length_c   1.000
_cell.angle_alpha   90.00
_cell.angle_beta   90.00
_cell.angle_gamma   90.00
#
_symmetry.space_group_name_H-M   'P 1'
#
loop_
_entity.id
_entity.type
_entity.pdbx_description
1 polymer ?
#
loop_
_entity_poly.entity_id
_entity_poly.type
_entity_poly.pdbx_seq_one_letter_code
_entity_poly.pdbx_strand_id
1 'polypeptide(L)' 'MIQSMTGYGKAVSEYENKKIVAEIKSLNSKQLDLSTRVS' A
#
# COMPACT_ATOMS: atom_id res chain seq x y z
N MET A 1 22.01 5.60 8.28
CA MET A 1 20.77 6.34 8.63
C MET A 1 19.64 5.34 8.57
N ILE A 2 19.02 4.99 9.70
CA ILE A 2 17.84 4.10 9.72
C ILE A 2 16.70 4.88 9.08
N GLN A 3 16.15 4.36 7.98
CA GLN A 3 14.99 4.99 7.35
C GLN A 3 13.75 4.66 8.17
N SER A 4 13.19 5.64 8.86
CA SER A 4 11.92 5.49 9.58
C SER A 4 10.77 5.38 8.57
N MET A 5 9.90 4.38 8.70
CA MET A 5 8.69 4.28 7.86
C MET A 5 7.60 5.11 8.53
N THR A 6 7.12 6.17 7.87
CA THR A 6 6.20 7.15 8.48
C THR A 6 4.75 6.95 8.08
N GLY A 7 4.46 6.08 7.10
CA GLY A 7 3.10 5.78 6.69
C GLY A 7 2.93 4.34 6.24
N TYR A 8 1.95 3.65 6.81
CA TYR A 8 1.45 2.36 6.32
C TYR A 8 -0.07 2.44 6.21
N GLY A 9 -0.59 2.08 5.04
CA GLY A 9 -2.03 1.99 4.78
C GLY A 9 -2.33 0.72 4.01
N LYS A 10 -3.39 0.01 4.40
CA LYS A 10 -3.88 -1.17 3.69
C LYS A 10 -5.37 -1.02 3.42
N ALA A 11 -5.75 -1.15 2.17
CA ALA A 11 -7.14 -1.18 1.74
C ALA A 11 -7.42 -2.50 1.03
N VAL A 12 -8.56 -3.10 1.34
CA VAL A 12 -9.04 -4.33 0.70
C VAL A 12 -10.46 -4.04 0.23
N SER A 13 -10.69 -4.25 -1.06
CA SER A 13 -12.02 -4.11 -1.66
C SER A 13 -12.30 -5.29 -2.59
N GLU A 14 -13.55 -5.74 -2.61
CA GLU A 14 -14.04 -6.74 -3.56
C GLU A 14 -14.91 -6.07 -4.60
N TYR A 15 -14.61 -6.31 -5.86
CA TYR A 15 -15.37 -5.79 -7.00
C TYR A 15 -15.53 -6.94 -8.00
N GLU A 16 -16.77 -7.27 -8.38
CA GLU A 16 -17.08 -8.31 -9.39
C GLU A 16 -16.36 -9.66 -9.14
N ASN A 17 -16.39 -10.15 -7.89
CA ASN A 17 -15.72 -11.40 -7.48
C ASN A 17 -14.18 -11.37 -7.59
N LYS A 18 -13.60 -10.19 -7.84
CA LYS A 18 -12.18 -9.94 -7.82
C LYS A 18 -11.77 -9.25 -6.54
N LYS A 19 -10.74 -9.78 -5.92
CA LYS A 19 -10.20 -9.23 -4.68
C LYS A 19 -9.08 -8.26 -5.04
N ILE A 20 -9.28 -6.99 -4.68
CA ILE A 20 -8.31 -5.93 -4.85
C ILE A 20 -7.69 -5.64 -3.49
N VAL A 21 -6.38 -5.79 -3.42
CA VAL A 21 -5.59 -5.45 -2.23
C VAL A 21 -4.63 -4.33 -2.61
N ALA A 22 -4.79 -3.18 -1.97
CA ALA A 22 -3.89 -2.04 -2.11
C ALA A 22 -3.11 -1.85 -0.81
N GLU A 23 -1.80 -1.97 -0.88
CA GLU A 23 -0.89 -1.65 0.22
C GLU A 23 -0.04 -0.44 -0.16
N ILE A 24 -0.09 0.57 0.72
CA ILE A 24 0.63 1.82 0.60
C ILE A 24 1.65 1.88 1.73
N LYS A 25 2.90 2.07 1.34
CA LYS A 25 4.03 2.26 2.25
C LYS A 25 4.70 3.59 1.92
N SER A 26 4.95 4.40 2.95
CA SER A 26 5.63 5.68 2.80
C SER A 26 6.87 5.75 3.67
N LEU A 27 7.98 6.09 3.02
CA LEU A 27 9.29 6.22 3.63
C LEU A 27 9.56 7.70 3.93
N ASN A 28 9.50 8.09 5.19
CA ASN A 28 9.76 9.48 5.66
C ASN A 28 9.12 10.57 4.78
N SER A 29 7.89 10.33 4.28
CA SER A 29 7.18 11.26 3.40
C SER A 29 7.92 11.64 2.10
N LYS A 30 8.93 10.86 1.67
CA LYS A 30 9.75 11.11 0.47
C LYS A 30 9.41 10.22 -0.71
N GLN A 31 8.96 8.99 -0.46
CA GLN A 31 8.69 8.02 -1.50
C GLN A 31 7.41 7.23 -1.18
N LEU A 32 6.52 7.16 -2.16
CA LEU A 32 5.28 6.38 -2.12
C LEU A 32 5.55 5.04 -2.81
N ASP A 33 5.52 3.96 -2.05
CA ASP A 33 5.54 2.60 -2.58
C ASP A 33 4.10 2.06 -2.56
N LEU A 34 3.50 1.97 -3.74
CA LEU A 34 2.13 1.51 -3.95
C LEU A 34 2.17 0.14 -4.60
N SER A 35 1.73 -0.88 -3.87
CA SER A 35 1.57 -2.23 -4.38
C SER A 35 0.09 -2.58 -4.47
N THR A 36 -0.38 -2.87 -5.68
CA THR A 36 -1.78 -3.27 -5.94
C THR A 36 -1.77 -4.70 -6.48
N ARG A 37 -2.43 -5.61 -5.77
CA ARG A 37 -2.67 -6.99 -6.22
C ARG A 37 -4.13 -7.12 -6.60
N VAL A 38 -4.38 -7.39 -7.87
CA VAL A 38 -5.71 -7.72 -8.41
C VAL A 38 -5.70 -9.18 -8.80
N SER A 39 -6.71 -9.93 -8.35
CA SER A 39 -6.94 -11.34 -8.67
C SER A 39 -8.36 -11.49 -9.18
#